data_AF-A0A968MJ01-F1
#
_entry.id   AF-A0A968MJ01-F1
#
_cell.length_a   1.000
_cell.length_b   1.000
_cell.length_c   1.000
_cell.angle_alpha   90.00
_cell.angle_beta   90.00
_cell.angle_gamma   90.00
#
_symmetry.space_group_name_H-M   'P 1'
#
loop_
_entity.id
_entity.type
_entity.pdbx_description
1 polymer ?
#
loop_
_entity_poly.entity_id
_entity_poly.type
_entity_poly.pdbx_seq_one_letter_code
_entity_poly.pdbx_strand_id
1 'polypeptide(L)'
;MIAVDKQKNLFDFALDVKEGRKNASDFVDLFINHYGTANNIENELQLYKSVFDLLSVGVRIQNKKNGIFTVNKAYSKLSGKEESEIVGENCKHFICPKFCSNGECALNLVFSSGKELMTDFIVHNNTGNRFMHYEAIPIINSDGEINYVFETYSDVTEQVNTRGELQETQNLYFNILTAISDAVFIIK
;
A
#
# COMPACT_ATOMS: atom_id res chain seq x y z
N MET A 1 20.71 -21.98 12.82
CA MET A 1 21.37 -23.30 12.66
C MET A 1 20.36 -24.44 12.50
N ILE A 2 19.25 -24.25 11.76
CA ILE A 2 18.10 -25.20 11.70
C ILE A 2 17.88 -25.78 10.27
N ALA A 3 18.52 -25.23 9.24
CA ALA A 3 18.32 -25.66 7.85
C ALA A 3 19.00 -27.01 7.50
N VAL A 4 20.00 -27.44 8.28
CA VAL A 4 20.82 -28.64 7.98
C VAL A 4 20.06 -29.95 8.29
N ASP A 5 19.08 -29.91 9.18
CA ASP A 5 18.39 -31.10 9.69
C ASP A 5 17.34 -31.65 8.69
N LYS A 6 16.82 -30.79 7.81
CA LYS A 6 15.76 -31.15 6.86
C LYS A 6 16.26 -31.86 5.60
N GLN A 7 17.44 -31.50 5.09
CA GLN A 7 18.05 -32.17 3.93
C GLN A 7 18.55 -33.58 4.25
N LYS A 8 19.02 -33.81 5.49
CA LYS A 8 19.46 -35.12 5.96
C LYS A 8 18.30 -36.13 5.94
N ASN A 9 17.12 -35.71 6.41
CA ASN A 9 15.92 -36.54 6.47
C ASN A 9 15.41 -37.01 5.10
N LEU A 10 15.56 -36.19 4.04
CA LEU A 10 15.18 -36.56 2.68
C LEU A 10 16.15 -37.54 2.03
N PHE A 11 17.45 -37.38 2.29
CA PHE A 11 18.48 -38.32 1.81
C PHE A 11 18.33 -39.70 2.46
N ASP A 12 18.11 -39.75 3.78
CA ASP A 12 17.89 -40.99 4.51
C ASP A 12 16.61 -41.70 4.04
N PHE A 13 15.54 -40.94 3.75
CA PHE A 13 14.32 -41.50 3.18
C PHE A 13 14.53 -42.04 1.75
N ALA A 14 15.30 -41.35 0.90
CA ALA A 14 15.63 -41.82 -0.44
C ALA A 14 16.46 -43.12 -0.41
N LEU A 15 17.36 -43.26 0.57
CA LEU A 15 18.11 -44.50 0.82
C LEU A 15 17.18 -45.62 1.27
N ASP A 16 16.23 -45.36 2.18
CA ASP A 16 15.23 -46.34 2.60
C ASP A 16 14.35 -46.84 1.45
N VAL A 17 13.99 -45.97 0.51
CA VAL A 17 13.26 -46.37 -0.71
C VAL A 17 14.14 -47.25 -1.60
N LYS A 18 15.40 -46.87 -1.79
CA LYS A 18 16.36 -47.65 -2.59
C LYS A 18 16.62 -49.04 -1.99
N GLU A 19 16.60 -49.14 -0.66
CA GLU A 19 16.78 -50.38 0.09
C GLU A 19 15.46 -51.16 0.29
N GLY A 20 14.35 -50.70 -0.28
CA GLY A 20 13.04 -51.37 -0.21
C GLY A 20 12.38 -51.32 1.18
N ARG A 21 12.90 -50.50 2.10
CA ARG A 21 12.33 -50.29 3.45
C ARG A 21 11.12 -49.37 3.45
N LYS A 22 10.96 -48.54 2.42
CA LYS A 22 9.82 -47.62 2.24
C LYS A 22 9.34 -47.62 0.80
N ASN A 23 8.08 -47.25 0.60
CA ASN A 23 7.51 -47.16 -0.73
C ASN A 23 7.91 -45.86 -1.44
N ALA A 24 8.12 -45.97 -2.76
CA ALA A 24 8.38 -44.81 -3.61
C ALA A 24 7.23 -43.80 -3.60
N SER A 25 5.98 -44.26 -3.40
CA SER A 25 4.79 -43.40 -3.24
C SER A 25 4.94 -42.45 -2.06
N ASP A 26 5.33 -42.97 -0.88
CA ASP A 26 5.48 -42.18 0.33
C ASP A 26 6.59 -41.14 0.20
N PHE A 27 7.64 -41.45 -0.58
CA PHE A 27 8.70 -40.50 -0.91
C PHE A 27 8.22 -39.39 -1.83
N VAL A 28 7.41 -39.71 -2.84
CA VAL A 28 6.81 -38.71 -3.72
C VAL A 28 5.86 -37.79 -2.94
N ASP A 29 5.04 -38.32 -2.04
CA ASP A 29 4.14 -37.52 -1.20
C ASP A 29 4.92 -36.64 -0.21
N LEU A 30 5.99 -37.16 0.39
CA LEU A 30 6.85 -36.39 1.28
C LEU A 30 7.64 -35.32 0.52
N PHE A 31 8.08 -35.61 -0.70
CA PHE A 31 8.75 -34.67 -1.59
C PHE A 31 7.77 -33.57 -2.06
N ILE A 32 6.55 -33.92 -2.45
CA ILE A 32 5.49 -32.94 -2.82
C ILE A 32 5.08 -32.11 -1.61
N ASN A 33 4.97 -32.68 -0.40
CA ASN A 33 4.69 -31.88 0.79
C ASN A 33 5.87 -30.98 1.20
N HIS A 34 7.10 -31.41 0.94
CA HIS A 34 8.31 -30.65 1.28
C HIS A 34 8.65 -29.55 0.26
N TYR A 35 8.41 -29.80 -1.03
CA TYR A 35 8.76 -28.91 -2.15
C TYR A 35 7.53 -28.31 -2.86
N GLY A 36 6.32 -28.74 -2.50
CA GLY A 36 5.05 -28.09 -2.85
C GLY A 36 4.91 -26.68 -2.27
N THR A 37 5.94 -26.20 -1.57
CA THR A 37 6.19 -24.80 -1.25
C THR A 37 6.06 -23.88 -2.47
N ALA A 38 6.40 -24.32 -3.69
CA ALA A 38 6.26 -23.48 -4.88
C ALA A 38 4.79 -23.08 -5.13
N ASN A 39 3.86 -24.05 -5.09
CA ASN A 39 2.43 -23.77 -5.21
C ASN A 39 1.92 -22.94 -4.04
N ASN A 40 2.40 -23.20 -2.81
CA ASN A 40 1.99 -22.40 -1.65
C ASN A 40 2.48 -20.94 -1.74
N ILE A 41 3.73 -20.71 -2.17
CA ILE A 41 4.29 -19.38 -2.39
C ILE A 41 3.54 -18.68 -3.52
N GLU A 42 3.25 -19.37 -4.62
CA GLU A 42 2.49 -18.79 -5.74
C GLU A 42 1.08 -18.38 -5.30
N ASN A 43 0.37 -19.24 -4.57
CA ASN A 43 -0.95 -18.94 -4.03
C ASN A 43 -0.91 -17.74 -3.06
N GLU A 44 0.10 -17.68 -2.20
CA GLU A 44 0.27 -16.58 -1.24
C GLU A 44 0.59 -15.26 -1.95
N LEU A 45 1.46 -15.28 -2.96
CA LEU A 45 1.75 -14.10 -3.79
C LEU A 45 0.53 -13.63 -4.58
N GLN A 46 -0.24 -14.56 -5.15
CA GLN A 46 -1.50 -14.24 -5.83
C GLN A 46 -2.52 -13.63 -4.88
N LEU A 47 -2.62 -14.13 -3.64
CA LEU A 47 -3.47 -13.54 -2.61
C LEU A 47 -3.04 -12.12 -2.28
N TYR A 48 -1.74 -11.88 -2.01
CA TYR A 48 -1.24 -10.54 -1.70
C TYR A 48 -1.43 -9.55 -2.86
N LYS A 49 -1.16 -9.96 -4.11
CA LYS A 49 -1.43 -9.10 -5.28
C LYS A 49 -2.93 -8.81 -5.42
N SER A 50 -3.78 -9.80 -5.15
CA SER A 50 -5.23 -9.61 -5.17
C SER A 50 -5.70 -8.63 -4.10
N VAL A 51 -5.22 -8.77 -2.85
CA VAL A 51 -5.52 -7.84 -1.76
C VAL A 51 -5.02 -6.43 -2.11
N PHE A 52 -3.78 -6.32 -2.58
CA PHE A 52 -3.18 -5.05 -3.01
C PHE A 52 -4.02 -4.33 -4.08
N ASP A 53 -4.51 -5.08 -5.06
CA ASP A 53 -5.35 -4.57 -6.15
C ASP A 53 -6.82 -4.29 -5.76
N LEU A 54 -7.31 -4.88 -4.67
CA LEU A 54 -8.66 -4.66 -4.13
C LEU A 54 -8.74 -3.42 -3.23
N LEU A 55 -7.61 -2.89 -2.75
CA LEU A 55 -7.59 -1.67 -1.96
C LEU A 55 -8.22 -0.51 -2.76
N SER A 56 -9.15 0.21 -2.13
CA SER A 56 -9.76 1.42 -2.70
C SER A 56 -8.81 2.62 -2.73
N VAL A 57 -7.75 2.56 -1.93
CA VAL A 57 -6.70 3.56 -1.84
C VAL A 57 -5.67 3.31 -2.94
N GLY A 58 -5.24 4.37 -3.63
CA GLY A 58 -4.15 4.28 -4.59
C GLY A 58 -2.84 3.98 -3.86
N VAL A 59 -2.17 2.89 -4.23
CA VAL A 59 -0.89 2.51 -3.64
C VAL A 59 0.21 2.53 -4.68
N ARG A 60 1.33 3.15 -4.32
CA ARG A 60 2.57 3.16 -5.09
C ARG A 60 3.72 2.75 -4.18
N ILE A 61 4.57 1.83 -4.64
CA ILE A 61 5.78 1.46 -3.93
C ILE A 61 6.97 1.95 -4.75
N GLN A 62 7.89 2.66 -4.10
CA GLN A 62 9.09 3.18 -4.75
C GLN A 62 10.34 2.58 -4.14
N ASN A 63 11.37 2.38 -4.96
CA ASN A 63 12.68 1.91 -4.50
C ASN A 63 13.67 3.07 -4.32
N LYS A 64 14.79 2.79 -3.64
CA LYS A 64 15.87 3.76 -3.37
C LYS A 64 16.53 4.37 -4.62
N LYS A 65 16.31 3.79 -5.81
CA LYS A 65 16.87 4.27 -7.09
C LYS A 65 15.92 5.23 -7.83
N ASN A 66 14.91 5.78 -7.14
CA ASN A 66 13.90 6.71 -7.69
C ASN A 66 13.08 6.15 -8.86
N GLY A 67 12.93 4.83 -8.91
CA GLY A 67 12.01 4.16 -9.83
C GLY A 67 10.76 3.68 -9.09
N ILE A 68 9.60 3.84 -9.73
CA ILE A 68 8.37 3.22 -9.25
C ILE A 68 8.52 1.70 -9.36
N PHE A 69 8.46 0.99 -8.24
CA PHE A 69 8.61 -0.46 -8.17
C PHE A 69 7.33 -1.19 -8.57
N THR A 70 6.17 -0.74 -8.06
CA THR A 70 4.84 -1.26 -8.45
C THR A 70 3.76 -0.26 -8.05
N VAL A 71 2.58 -0.41 -8.63
CA VAL A 71 1.36 0.31 -8.30
C VAL A 71 0.17 -0.64 -8.26
N ASN A 72 -0.84 -0.33 -7.46
CA ASN A 72 -2.09 -1.10 -7.48
C ASN A 72 -3.08 -0.55 -8.52
N LYS A 73 -4.14 -1.31 -8.78
CA LYS A 73 -5.21 -0.90 -9.71
C LYS A 73 -5.86 0.43 -9.36
N ALA A 74 -5.99 0.77 -8.08
CA ALA A 74 -6.56 2.05 -7.67
C ALA A 74 -5.67 3.22 -8.08
N TYR A 75 -4.34 3.10 -7.94
CA TYR A 75 -3.40 4.12 -8.40
C TYR A 75 -3.36 4.22 -9.93
N SER A 76 -3.40 3.10 -10.66
CA SER A 76 -3.52 3.10 -12.12
C SER A 76 -4.74 3.92 -12.57
N LYS A 77 -5.92 3.65 -11.98
CA LYS A 77 -7.14 4.43 -12.24
C LYS A 77 -6.97 5.91 -11.90
N LEU A 78 -6.38 6.22 -10.74
CA LEU A 78 -6.16 7.59 -10.29
C LEU A 78 -5.25 8.37 -11.23
N SER A 79 -4.16 7.75 -11.69
CA SER A 79 -3.19 8.35 -12.61
C SER A 79 -3.64 8.35 -14.08
N GLY A 80 -4.66 7.56 -14.42
CA GLY A 80 -5.15 7.39 -15.79
C GLY A 80 -4.21 6.58 -16.69
N LYS A 81 -3.32 5.77 -16.13
CA LYS A 81 -2.30 5.00 -16.84
C LYS A 81 -2.25 3.56 -16.35
N GLU A 82 -1.86 2.64 -17.23
CA GLU A 82 -1.70 1.23 -16.87
C GLU A 82 -0.43 1.00 -16.05
N GLU A 83 -0.41 -0.05 -15.21
CA GLU A 83 0.76 -0.39 -14.37
C GLU A 83 2.05 -0.48 -15.21
N SER A 84 1.99 -1.08 -16.40
CA SER A 84 3.12 -1.22 -17.32
C SER A 84 3.70 0.10 -17.84
N GLU A 85 2.92 1.18 -17.83
CA GLU A 85 3.36 2.53 -18.24
C GLU A 85 3.91 3.34 -17.06
N ILE A 86 3.74 2.84 -15.84
CA ILE A 86 4.09 3.53 -14.60
C ILE A 86 5.34 2.90 -13.97
N VAL A 87 5.42 1.57 -13.95
CA VAL A 87 6.53 0.85 -13.31
C VAL A 87 7.83 1.12 -14.05
N GLY A 88 8.88 1.41 -13.28
CA GLY A 88 10.22 1.77 -13.78
C GLY A 88 10.38 3.24 -14.15
N GLU A 89 9.28 3.99 -14.31
CA GLU A 89 9.32 5.41 -14.63
C GLU A 89 9.67 6.29 -13.42
N ASN A 90 10.05 7.53 -13.71
CA ASN A 90 10.30 8.54 -12.68
C ASN A 90 8.98 9.07 -12.11
N CYS A 91 8.83 9.05 -10.78
CA CYS A 91 7.60 9.48 -10.10
C CYS A 91 7.17 10.93 -10.39
N LYS A 92 8.10 11.80 -10.83
CA LYS A 92 7.81 13.20 -11.20
C LYS A 92 6.85 13.34 -12.38
N HIS A 93 6.68 12.30 -13.19
CA HIS A 93 5.78 12.28 -14.34
C HIS A 93 4.33 11.93 -13.97
N PHE A 94 4.06 11.64 -12.69
CA PHE A 94 2.76 11.21 -12.19
C PHE A 94 2.34 12.07 -11.01
N ILE A 95 1.26 11.67 -10.34
CA ILE A 95 0.70 12.36 -9.19
C ILE A 95 1.74 12.39 -8.05
N CYS A 96 2.27 13.59 -7.77
CA CYS A 96 3.13 13.88 -6.63
C CYS A 96 2.55 15.07 -5.86
N PRO A 97 2.62 15.08 -4.52
CA PRO A 97 2.44 16.30 -3.75
C PRO A 97 3.34 17.44 -4.25
N LYS A 98 2.86 18.69 -4.20
CA LYS A 98 3.54 19.87 -4.75
C LYS A 98 4.97 20.11 -4.20
N PHE A 99 5.34 19.47 -3.08
CA PHE A 99 6.67 19.53 -2.46
C PHE A 99 7.79 18.93 -3.33
N CYS A 100 7.47 18.13 -4.35
CA CYS A 100 8.44 17.56 -5.30
C CYS A 100 9.32 18.61 -6.01
N SER A 101 8.85 19.86 -6.19
CA SER A 101 9.49 20.86 -7.07
C SER A 101 10.57 21.73 -6.40
N ASN A 102 10.59 21.81 -5.06
CA ASN A 102 11.41 22.77 -4.31
C ASN A 102 12.58 22.11 -3.54
N GLY A 103 12.90 20.85 -3.85
CA GLY A 103 13.93 20.08 -3.12
C GLY A 103 13.40 19.32 -1.89
N GLU A 104 12.11 19.48 -1.55
CA GLU A 104 11.44 18.81 -0.44
C GLU A 104 10.66 17.57 -0.91
N CYS A 105 11.26 16.77 -1.81
CA CYS A 105 10.63 15.54 -2.27
C CYS A 105 10.34 14.62 -1.08
N ALA A 106 9.06 14.29 -0.86
CA ALA A 106 8.61 13.44 0.24
C ALA A 106 9.38 12.11 0.27
N LEU A 107 9.61 11.51 -0.89
CA LEU A 107 10.39 10.28 -1.03
C LEU A 107 11.81 10.43 -0.47
N ASN A 108 12.51 11.51 -0.82
CA ASN A 108 13.86 11.77 -0.33
C ASN A 108 13.88 12.01 1.19
N LEU A 109 12.88 12.72 1.71
CA LEU A 109 12.74 12.97 3.15
C LEU A 109 12.53 11.66 3.91
N VAL A 110 11.67 10.76 3.42
CA VAL A 110 11.43 9.46 4.05
C VAL A 110 12.67 8.57 3.98
N PHE A 111 13.33 8.46 2.83
CA PHE A 111 14.55 7.66 2.71
C PHE A 111 15.70 8.17 3.58
N SER A 112 15.83 9.49 3.76
CA SER A 112 16.93 10.08 4.55
C SER A 112 16.66 10.10 6.06
N SER A 113 15.41 10.33 6.45
CA SER A 113 15.04 10.42 7.87
C SER A 113 14.64 9.08 8.49
N GLY A 114 14.18 8.13 7.67
CA GLY A 114 13.56 6.88 8.13
C GLY A 114 12.23 7.08 8.88
N LYS A 115 11.61 8.25 8.74
CA LYS A 115 10.31 8.57 9.34
C LYS A 115 9.23 8.64 8.28
N GLU A 116 8.02 8.31 8.68
CA GLU A 116 6.83 8.52 7.86
C GLU A 116 6.57 10.01 7.61
N LEU A 117 5.91 10.30 6.48
CA LEU A 117 5.45 11.63 6.12
C LEU A 117 3.99 11.53 5.71
N MET A 118 3.17 12.46 6.20
CA MET A 118 1.75 12.56 5.85
C MET A 118 1.43 14.01 5.46
N THR A 119 0.68 14.20 4.39
CA THR A 119 0.24 15.53 3.96
C THR A 119 -1.01 15.43 3.09
N ASP A 120 -1.82 16.49 3.14
CA ASP A 120 -2.91 16.69 2.19
C ASP A 120 -2.45 17.55 1.02
N PHE A 121 -2.99 17.31 -0.17
CA PHE A 121 -2.77 18.15 -1.34
C PHE A 121 -3.97 18.10 -2.28
N ILE A 122 -4.05 19.08 -3.19
CA ILE A 122 -5.12 19.15 -4.18
C ILE A 122 -4.57 18.72 -5.53
N VAL A 123 -5.24 17.73 -6.13
CA VAL A 123 -5.07 17.38 -7.53
C VAL A 123 -6.11 18.15 -8.32
N HIS A 124 -5.65 18.99 -9.25
CA HIS A 124 -6.50 19.69 -10.19
C HIS A 124 -6.68 18.82 -11.44
N ASN A 125 -7.92 18.46 -11.75
CA ASN A 125 -8.24 17.73 -12.98
C ASN A 125 -9.36 18.46 -13.76
N ASN A 126 -9.68 17.96 -14.96
CA ASN A 126 -10.70 18.58 -15.81
C ASN A 126 -12.13 18.48 -15.23
N THR A 127 -12.35 17.64 -14.22
CA THR A 127 -13.66 17.42 -13.57
C THR A 127 -13.80 18.12 -12.22
N GLY A 128 -12.77 18.84 -11.77
CA GLY A 128 -12.76 19.63 -10.53
C GLY A 128 -11.50 19.45 -9.69
N ASN A 129 -11.56 19.93 -8.45
CA ASN A 129 -10.51 19.70 -7.46
C ASN A 129 -10.77 18.38 -6.73
N ARG A 130 -9.73 17.55 -6.60
CA ARG A 130 -9.74 16.40 -5.70
C ARG A 130 -8.82 16.66 -4.52
N PHE A 131 -9.34 16.47 -3.32
CA PHE A 131 -8.56 16.52 -2.08
C PHE A 131 -7.97 15.14 -1.84
N MET A 132 -6.64 15.07 -1.82
CA MET A 132 -5.90 13.84 -1.65
C MET A 132 -5.18 13.87 -0.31
N HIS A 133 -5.39 12.84 0.50
CA HIS A 133 -4.53 12.52 1.63
C HIS A 133 -3.41 11.60 1.15
N TYR A 134 -2.17 11.97 1.43
CA TYR A 134 -0.98 11.21 1.03
C TYR A 134 -0.14 10.85 2.23
N GLU A 135 0.30 9.59 2.25
CA GLU A 135 1.23 9.07 3.25
C GLU A 135 2.41 8.42 2.52
N ALA A 136 3.59 8.54 3.10
CA ALA A 136 4.81 7.88 2.64
C ALA A 136 5.50 7.25 3.84
N ILE A 137 5.60 5.92 3.82
CA ILE A 137 6.03 5.10 4.97
C ILE A 137 7.25 4.27 4.54
N PRO A 138 8.38 4.32 5.26
CA PRO A 138 9.56 3.52 4.93
C PRO A 138 9.32 2.04 5.22
N ILE A 139 9.69 1.17 4.28
CA ILE A 139 9.72 -0.28 4.50
C ILE A 139 11.13 -0.66 4.93
N ILE A 140 11.26 -1.01 6.22
CA ILE A 140 12.53 -1.35 6.87
C ILE A 140 12.68 -2.88 6.91
N ASN A 141 13.80 -3.40 6.42
CA ASN A 141 14.09 -4.84 6.48
C ASN A 141 14.68 -5.25 7.85
N SER A 142 14.97 -6.55 8.02
CA SER A 142 15.56 -7.09 9.24
C SER A 142 16.94 -6.51 9.60
N ASP A 143 17.64 -5.95 8.62
CA ASP A 143 18.97 -5.38 8.78
C ASP A 143 18.92 -3.87 9.12
N GLY A 144 17.71 -3.29 9.22
CA GLY A 144 17.51 -1.86 9.50
C GLY A 144 17.63 -0.97 8.26
N GLU A 145 17.68 -1.53 7.06
CA GLU A 145 17.79 -0.79 5.81
C GLU A 145 16.41 -0.47 5.20
N ILE A 146 16.28 0.75 4.68
CA ILE A 146 15.09 1.20 3.94
C ILE A 146 15.30 0.91 2.46
N ASN A 147 14.69 -0.16 1.97
CA ASN A 147 14.78 -0.55 0.56
C ASN A 147 13.66 0.04 -0.30
N TYR A 148 12.52 0.28 0.33
CA TYR A 148 11.32 0.78 -0.33
C TYR A 148 10.60 1.82 0.52
N VAL A 149 9.79 2.63 -0.14
CA VAL A 149 8.79 3.50 0.48
C VAL A 149 7.42 3.10 -0.05
N PHE A 150 6.51 2.86 0.88
CA PHE A 150 5.10 2.60 0.63
C PHE A 150 4.35 3.93 0.64
N GLU A 151 3.70 4.26 -0.47
CA GLU A 151 2.96 5.51 -0.62
C GLU A 151 1.47 5.25 -0.86
N THR A 152 0.62 5.99 -0.16
CA THR A 152 -0.83 5.92 -0.31
C THR A 152 -1.40 7.24 -0.84
N TYR A 153 -2.48 7.12 -1.59
CA TYR A 153 -3.21 8.20 -2.22
C TYR A 153 -4.70 7.98 -1.98
N SER A 154 -5.23 8.61 -0.94
CA SER A 154 -6.62 8.50 -0.55
C SER A 154 -7.38 9.72 -1.02
N ASP A 155 -8.40 9.53 -1.86
CA ASP A 155 -9.33 10.61 -2.23
C ASP A 155 -10.27 10.87 -1.04
N VAL A 156 -10.11 12.04 -0.42
CA VAL A 156 -10.89 12.50 0.74
C VAL A 156 -11.86 13.60 0.35
N THR A 157 -12.11 13.80 -0.95
CA THR A 157 -12.95 14.90 -1.47
C THR A 157 -14.36 14.89 -0.88
N GLU A 158 -15.02 13.74 -0.89
CA GLU A 158 -16.37 13.60 -0.33
C GLU A 158 -16.39 13.97 1.16
N GLN A 159 -15.42 13.45 1.91
CA GLN A 159 -15.30 13.68 3.36
C GLN A 159 -15.07 15.16 3.68
N VAL A 160 -14.21 15.83 2.91
CA VAL A 160 -13.95 17.27 3.03
C VAL A 160 -15.20 18.08 2.71
N ASN A 161 -15.89 17.75 1.61
CA ASN A 161 -17.10 18.45 1.20
C ASN A 161 -18.24 18.28 2.22
N THR A 162 -18.53 17.05 2.64
CA THR A 162 -19.57 16.77 3.66
C THR A 162 -19.27 17.46 4.98
N ARG A 163 -17.99 17.53 5.39
CA ARG A 163 -17.59 18.26 6.60
C ARG A 163 -17.81 19.77 6.43
N GLY A 164 -17.50 20.32 5.26
CA GLY A 164 -17.75 21.72 4.92
C GLY A 164 -19.23 22.08 4.97
N GLU A 165 -20.08 21.29 4.30
CA GLU A 165 -21.54 21.48 4.27
C GLU A 165 -22.15 21.42 5.68
N LEU A 166 -21.68 20.48 6.51
CA LEU A 166 -22.12 20.38 7.91
C LEU A 166 -21.74 21.64 8.70
N GLN A 167 -20.52 22.14 8.52
CA GLN A 167 -20.04 23.33 9.21
C GLN A 167 -20.78 24.60 8.76
N GLU A 168 -21.06 24.75 7.46
CA GLU A 168 -21.88 25.84 6.92
C GLU A 168 -23.31 25.82 7.49
N THR A 169 -23.90 24.62 7.54
CA THR A 169 -25.24 24.41 8.12
C THR A 169 -25.26 24.78 9.60
N GLN A 170 -24.25 24.35 10.39
CA GLN A 170 -24.13 24.72 11.80
C GLN A 170 -23.96 26.23 12.00
N ASN A 171 -23.14 26.89 11.19
CA ASN A 171 -22.95 28.33 11.24
C ASN A 171 -24.24 29.08 10.89
N LEU A 172 -24.99 28.61 9.90
CA LEU A 172 -26.29 29.18 9.55
C LEU A 172 -27.29 29.06 10.71
N TYR A 173 -27.41 27.88 11.33
CA TYR A 173 -28.26 27.70 12.50
C TYR A 173 -27.84 28.62 13.65
N PHE A 174 -26.55 28.71 13.96
CA PHE A 174 -26.03 29.61 14.98
C PHE A 174 -26.41 31.07 14.68
N ASN A 175 -26.17 31.53 13.45
CA ASN A 175 -26.49 32.90 13.04
C ASN A 175 -27.99 33.19 13.16
N ILE A 176 -28.85 32.28 12.71
CA ILE A 176 -30.30 32.39 12.85
C ILE A 176 -30.67 32.50 14.34
N LEU A 177 -30.21 31.57 15.18
CA LEU A 177 -30.49 31.58 16.62
C LEU A 177 -30.02 32.85 17.31
N THR A 178 -28.88 33.42 16.93
CA THR A 178 -28.38 34.68 17.48
C THR A 178 -29.14 35.91 16.99
N ALA A 179 -29.68 35.87 15.76
CA ALA A 179 -30.43 36.98 15.18
C ALA A 179 -31.87 37.05 15.72
N ILE A 180 -32.47 35.90 16.03
CA ILE A 180 -33.77 35.84 16.71
C ILE A 180 -33.52 36.29 18.16
N SER A 181 -33.81 37.54 18.47
CA SER A 181 -33.44 38.20 19.73
C SER A 181 -34.18 37.71 20.99
N ASP A 182 -34.84 36.55 20.94
CA ASP A 182 -35.64 36.00 22.04
C ASP A 182 -35.23 34.57 22.36
N ALA A 183 -35.26 34.23 23.66
CA ALA A 183 -34.75 32.99 24.23
C ALA A 183 -35.18 31.73 23.47
N VAL A 184 -34.22 31.02 22.88
CA VAL A 184 -34.43 29.71 22.26
C VAL A 184 -34.12 28.61 23.27
N PHE A 185 -35.12 27.77 23.56
CA PHE A 185 -34.95 26.59 24.41
C PHE A 185 -34.82 25.33 23.53
N ILE A 186 -33.70 24.61 23.68
CA ILE A 186 -33.50 23.28 23.07
C ILE A 186 -33.87 22.23 24.12
N ILE A 187 -34.92 21.45 23.85
CA ILE A 187 -35.29 20.29 24.68
C ILE A 187 -34.65 19.05 24.06
N LYS A 188 -33.90 18.29 24.88
CA LYS A 188 -33.18 17.08 24.50
C LYS A 188 -33.95 15.82 24.87
#